data_AF-A0A9D5ID52-F1
#
_entry.id   AF-A0A9D5ID52-F1
#
_cell.length_a   1.000
_cell.length_b   1.000
_cell.length_c   1.000
_cell.angle_alpha   90.00
_cell.angle_beta   90.00
_cell.angle_gamma   90.00
#
_symmetry.space_group_name_H-M   'P 1'
#
loop_
_entity.id
_entity.type
_entity.pdbx_description
1 polymer ?
#
loop_
_entity_poly.entity_id
_entity_poly.type
_entity_poly.pdbx_seq_one_letter_code
_entity_poly.pdbx_strand_id
1 'polypeptide(L)'
;MEEEKITQVFTVRDRPVGFRSGHWGGALVAMERGDFPISPTGYRSLSGLAAEAVTPDFLEGLAQTHEQEKESRLQCLREAQKPVGDPILNYIHVSGAYEQAVQYGFFATDRDRAGLWAGAHRLLCMVEADARFQPAPDRRYVAWKKEDCANALERVRELKAFLGRLAQGDFPVELPPRLFGVSAYLALPAKPGGEPRIELGGYTAEMALDLPTAAPVQRTKRRAAEPSPASPEVQLGLFGSPSVATKPASPAGVRPRLGNF
;
A
#
# COMPACT_ATOMS: atom_id res chain seq x y z
N MET A 1 -13.99 -7.22 19.97
CA MET A 1 -14.42 -6.86 18.61
C MET A 1 -15.30 -7.99 18.14
N GLU A 2 -16.56 -7.73 17.85
CA GLU A 2 -17.41 -8.72 17.20
C GLU A 2 -16.78 -9.07 15.84
N GLU A 3 -16.62 -10.36 15.55
CA GLU A 3 -16.26 -10.80 14.20
C GLU A 3 -17.43 -10.43 13.27
N GLU A 4 -17.29 -9.31 12.56
CA GLU A 4 -18.20 -8.94 11.48
C GLU A 4 -18.22 -10.09 10.46
N LYS A 5 -19.34 -10.82 10.41
CA LYS A 5 -19.50 -12.01 9.58
C LYS A 5 -19.56 -11.64 8.10
N ILE A 6 -19.05 -12.55 7.26
CA ILE A 6 -19.24 -12.49 5.80
C ILE A 6 -20.73 -12.65 5.51
N THR A 7 -21.34 -11.66 4.87
CA THR A 7 -22.76 -11.63 4.55
C THR A 7 -23.05 -12.15 3.14
N GLN A 8 -22.08 -12.02 2.23
CA GLN A 8 -22.19 -12.49 0.85
C GLN A 8 -20.83 -12.93 0.31
N VAL A 9 -20.83 -13.89 -0.63
CA VAL A 9 -19.63 -14.32 -1.35
C VAL A 9 -19.85 -14.13 -2.85
N PHE A 10 -18.90 -13.47 -3.49
CA PHE A 10 -18.82 -13.26 -4.92
C PHE A 10 -17.71 -14.13 -5.53
N THR A 11 -17.76 -14.34 -6.84
CA THR A 11 -16.66 -14.96 -7.59
C THR A 11 -16.13 -13.96 -8.59
N VAL A 12 -14.82 -13.74 -8.58
CA VAL A 12 -14.13 -12.82 -9.49
C VAL A 12 -12.90 -13.53 -10.03
N ARG A 13 -12.85 -13.77 -11.35
CA ARG A 13 -11.76 -14.50 -12.01
C ARG A 13 -11.45 -15.84 -11.32
N ASP A 14 -12.50 -16.61 -11.04
CA ASP A 14 -12.45 -17.91 -10.35
C ASP A 14 -11.94 -17.86 -8.91
N ARG A 15 -11.90 -16.68 -8.28
CA ARG A 15 -11.50 -16.49 -6.87
C ARG A 15 -12.70 -16.08 -6.01
N PRO A 16 -12.87 -16.65 -4.81
CA PRO A 16 -13.91 -16.24 -3.89
C PRO A 16 -13.57 -14.90 -3.22
N VAL A 17 -14.54 -13.99 -3.21
CA VAL A 17 -14.44 -12.66 -2.60
C VAL A 17 -15.57 -12.51 -1.59
N GLY A 18 -15.23 -12.38 -0.31
CA GLY A 18 -16.21 -12.15 0.75
C GLY A 18 -16.61 -10.69 0.81
N PHE A 19 -17.88 -10.42 1.10
CA PHE A 19 -18.36 -9.11 1.48
C PHE A 19 -18.72 -9.09 2.95
N ARG A 20 -18.24 -8.05 3.63
CA ARG A 20 -18.48 -7.81 5.05
C ARG A 20 -19.21 -6.50 5.20
N SER A 21 -20.39 -6.55 5.80
CA SER A 21 -21.14 -5.35 6.17
C SER A 21 -20.56 -4.77 7.47
N GLY A 22 -20.39 -3.45 7.51
CA GLY A 22 -19.99 -2.71 8.70
C GLY A 22 -20.83 -1.44 8.87
N HIS A 23 -20.62 -0.74 9.97
CA HIS A 23 -21.39 0.45 10.33
C HIS A 23 -21.32 1.57 9.26
N TRP A 24 -20.20 1.65 8.53
CA TRP A 24 -19.94 2.70 7.53
C TRP A 24 -20.07 2.22 6.07
N GLY A 25 -20.70 1.05 5.85
CA GLY A 25 -20.83 0.41 4.54
C GLY A 25 -20.11 -0.94 4.48
N GLY A 26 -19.73 -1.35 3.28
CA GLY A 26 -19.15 -2.66 3.02
C GLY A 26 -17.64 -2.71 2.98
N ALA A 27 -17.10 -3.93 2.99
CA ALA A 27 -15.74 -4.21 2.58
C ALA A 27 -15.66 -5.54 1.83
N LEU A 28 -14.78 -5.61 0.84
CA LEU A 28 -14.42 -6.85 0.17
C LEU A 28 -13.18 -7.43 0.81
N VAL A 29 -13.21 -8.72 1.13
CA VAL A 29 -12.14 -9.41 1.82
C VAL A 29 -11.79 -10.72 1.12
N ALA A 30 -10.51 -11.07 1.16
CA ALA A 30 -10.04 -12.36 0.69
C ALA A 30 -10.62 -13.48 1.58
N MET A 31 -11.06 -14.56 0.96
CA MET A 31 -11.60 -15.75 1.65
C MET A 31 -10.59 -16.88 1.75
N GLU A 32 -9.50 -16.79 0.99
CA GLU A 32 -8.44 -17.79 0.94
C GLU A 32 -7.09 -17.14 0.67
N ARG A 33 -6.03 -17.86 1.00
CA ARG A 33 -4.65 -17.45 0.69
C ARG A 33 -4.40 -17.52 -0.82
N GLY A 34 -3.62 -16.57 -1.33
CA GLY A 34 -3.23 -16.47 -2.73
C GLY A 34 -3.71 -15.17 -3.37
N ASP A 35 -3.75 -15.15 -4.70
CA ASP A 35 -4.14 -13.96 -5.45
C ASP A 35 -5.53 -13.47 -5.03
N PHE A 36 -5.60 -12.18 -4.69
CA PHE A 36 -6.86 -11.48 -4.44
C PHE A 36 -7.07 -10.45 -5.55
N PRO A 37 -8.07 -10.65 -6.43
CA PRO A 37 -8.12 -9.92 -7.69
C PRO A 37 -8.38 -8.42 -7.53
N ILE A 38 -8.88 -7.98 -6.37
CA ILE A 38 -9.46 -6.63 -6.18
C ILE A 38 -8.53 -5.69 -5.38
N SER A 39 -7.57 -6.24 -4.63
CA SER A 39 -6.71 -5.47 -3.76
C SER A 39 -5.41 -6.21 -3.43
N PRO A 40 -4.27 -5.52 -3.31
CA PRO A 40 -3.01 -6.18 -2.97
C PRO A 40 -2.91 -6.62 -1.51
N THR A 41 -3.84 -6.20 -0.66
CA THR A 41 -3.81 -6.47 0.79
C THR A 41 -4.86 -7.49 1.23
N GLY A 42 -5.62 -8.06 0.29
CA GLY A 42 -6.74 -8.94 0.64
C GLY A 42 -7.93 -8.20 1.25
N TYR A 43 -7.92 -6.86 1.24
CA TYR A 43 -8.98 -6.01 1.79
C TYR A 43 -9.23 -4.80 0.90
N ARG A 44 -10.50 -4.48 0.63
CA ARG A 44 -10.92 -3.27 -0.09
C ARG A 44 -12.13 -2.66 0.62
N SER A 45 -11.97 -1.45 1.16
CA SER A 45 -13.09 -0.71 1.71
C SER A 45 -14.06 -0.30 0.59
N LEU A 46 -15.35 -0.46 0.85
CA LEU A 46 -16.47 0.00 0.04
C LEU A 46 -17.34 0.95 0.87
N SER A 47 -16.71 1.90 1.57
CA SER A 47 -17.41 2.88 2.41
C SER A 47 -18.62 3.48 1.69
N GLY A 48 -19.78 3.47 2.35
CA GLY A 48 -21.05 3.95 1.80
C GLY A 48 -21.78 3.00 0.83
N LEU A 49 -21.21 1.85 0.48
CA LEU A 49 -21.86 0.86 -0.38
C LEU A 49 -22.39 -0.32 0.43
N ALA A 50 -23.61 -0.72 0.11
CA ALA A 50 -24.22 -1.95 0.60
C ALA A 50 -23.92 -3.13 -0.36
N ALA A 51 -24.20 -4.35 0.08
CA ALA A 51 -23.88 -5.57 -0.67
C ALA A 51 -24.60 -5.60 -2.03
N GLU A 52 -25.83 -5.08 -2.07
CA GLU A 52 -26.71 -5.04 -3.24
C GLU A 52 -26.16 -4.15 -4.36
N ALA A 53 -25.30 -3.18 -4.01
CA ALA A 53 -24.63 -2.32 -4.99
C ALA A 53 -23.38 -2.97 -5.61
N VAL A 54 -22.93 -4.11 -5.11
CA VAL A 54 -21.76 -4.83 -5.61
C VAL A 54 -22.18 -5.75 -6.75
N THR A 55 -22.02 -5.25 -7.98
CA THR A 55 -22.33 -6.00 -9.20
C THR A 55 -21.11 -6.73 -9.76
N PRO A 56 -21.29 -7.75 -10.63
CA PRO A 56 -20.19 -8.39 -11.33
C PRO A 56 -19.32 -7.40 -12.13
N ASP A 57 -19.94 -6.45 -12.83
CA ASP A 57 -19.22 -5.43 -13.60
C ASP A 57 -18.39 -4.50 -12.71
N PHE A 58 -18.91 -4.14 -11.55
CA PHE A 58 -18.17 -3.37 -10.55
C PHE A 58 -16.92 -4.12 -10.08
N LEU A 59 -17.08 -5.40 -9.74
CA LEU A 59 -15.98 -6.24 -9.28
C LEU A 59 -14.91 -6.47 -10.36
N GLU A 60 -15.32 -6.67 -11.62
CA GLU A 60 -14.39 -6.80 -12.74
C GLU A 60 -13.66 -5.48 -13.02
N GLY A 61 -14.34 -4.34 -12.90
CA GLY A 61 -13.70 -3.02 -13.00
C GLY A 61 -12.61 -2.80 -11.93
N LEU A 62 -12.86 -3.26 -10.70
CA LEU A 62 -11.85 -3.24 -9.64
C LEU A 62 -10.68 -4.18 -9.97
N ALA A 63 -10.96 -5.37 -10.50
CA ALA A 63 -9.93 -6.34 -10.85
C ALA A 63 -9.00 -5.82 -11.97
N GLN A 64 -9.56 -5.19 -12.99
CA GLN A 64 -8.79 -4.54 -14.05
C GLN A 64 -7.93 -3.39 -13.54
N THR A 65 -8.47 -2.56 -12.65
CA THR A 65 -7.71 -1.46 -12.02
C THR A 65 -6.55 -2.03 -11.22
N HIS A 66 -6.80 -3.07 -10.42
CA HIS A 66 -5.78 -3.73 -9.63
C HIS A 66 -4.66 -4.32 -10.49
N GLU A 67 -5.00 -4.95 -11.62
CA GLU A 67 -4.06 -5.50 -12.59
C GLU A 67 -3.17 -4.41 -13.23
N GLN A 68 -3.74 -3.27 -13.61
CA GLN A 68 -2.96 -2.13 -14.11
C GLN A 68 -1.98 -1.59 -13.07
N GLU A 69 -2.38 -1.57 -11.79
CA GLU A 69 -1.51 -1.17 -10.69
C GLU A 69 -0.37 -2.19 -10.43
N LYS A 70 -0.57 -3.48 -10.74
CA LYS A 70 0.47 -4.52 -10.56
C LYS A 70 1.73 -4.19 -11.34
N GLU A 71 1.60 -3.80 -12.61
CA GLU A 71 2.75 -3.44 -13.45
C GLU A 71 3.53 -2.23 -12.90
N SER A 72 2.79 -1.23 -12.41
CA SER A 72 3.37 -0.03 -11.79
C SER A 72 4.23 -0.37 -10.56
N ARG A 73 3.81 -1.34 -9.74
CA ARG A 73 4.54 -1.74 -8.52
C ARG A 73 5.89 -2.39 -8.84
N LEU A 74 5.91 -3.30 -9.82
CA LEU A 74 7.16 -3.89 -10.28
C LEU A 74 8.09 -2.82 -10.85
N GLN A 75 7.54 -1.83 -11.56
CA GLN A 75 8.32 -0.69 -12.05
C GLN A 75 8.91 0.16 -10.91
N CYS A 76 8.14 0.46 -9.86
CA CYS A 76 8.63 1.17 -8.68
C CYS A 76 9.82 0.46 -8.01
N LEU A 77 9.81 -0.88 -7.93
CA LEU A 77 10.96 -1.65 -7.42
C LEU A 77 12.23 -1.49 -8.27
N ARG A 78 12.09 -1.29 -9.58
CA ARG A 78 13.22 -1.03 -10.48
C ARG A 78 13.76 0.38 -10.28
N GLU A 79 12.86 1.35 -10.19
CA GLU A 79 13.21 2.76 -10.06
C GLU A 79 13.85 3.06 -8.71
N ALA A 80 13.44 2.35 -7.65
CA ALA A 80 14.00 2.48 -6.31
C ALA A 80 15.50 2.12 -6.19
N GLN A 81 16.07 1.45 -7.18
CA GLN A 81 17.51 1.12 -7.23
C GLN A 81 18.36 2.29 -7.72
N LYS A 82 17.74 3.36 -8.22
CA LYS A 82 18.45 4.52 -8.75
C LYS A 82 18.55 5.59 -7.66
N PRO A 83 19.76 6.01 -7.26
CA PRO A 83 19.91 7.07 -6.28
C PRO A 83 19.42 8.41 -6.89
N VAL A 84 18.61 9.14 -6.14
CA VAL A 84 18.01 10.43 -6.51
C VAL A 84 18.85 11.61 -6.00
N GLY A 85 19.86 11.33 -5.18
CA GLY A 85 20.84 12.30 -4.69
C GLY A 85 21.05 12.14 -3.20
N ASP A 86 20.15 12.71 -2.39
CA ASP A 86 20.26 12.72 -0.92
C ASP A 86 20.08 11.30 -0.33
N PRO A 87 21.03 10.80 0.48
CA PRO A 87 20.93 9.49 1.14
C PRO A 87 19.63 9.29 1.92
N ILE A 88 19.10 10.33 2.58
CA ILE A 88 17.83 10.22 3.32
C ILE A 88 16.66 9.99 2.38
N LEU A 89 16.61 10.74 1.27
CA LEU A 89 15.55 10.57 0.28
C LEU A 89 15.65 9.21 -0.42
N ASN A 90 16.88 8.75 -0.70
CA ASN A 90 17.13 7.42 -1.23
C ASN A 90 16.61 6.35 -0.28
N TYR A 91 16.91 6.44 1.02
CA TYR A 91 16.43 5.49 2.02
C TYR A 91 14.89 5.53 2.15
N ILE A 92 14.27 6.71 2.21
CA ILE A 92 12.80 6.84 2.30
C ILE A 92 12.14 6.19 1.08
N HIS A 93 12.67 6.45 -0.12
CA HIS A 93 12.13 5.91 -1.35
C HIS A 93 12.28 4.39 -1.43
N VAL A 94 13.48 3.87 -1.15
CA VAL A 94 13.74 2.42 -1.19
C VAL A 94 12.97 1.67 -0.12
N SER A 95 12.79 2.26 1.07
CA SER A 95 12.04 1.65 2.16
C SER A 95 10.55 1.53 1.88
N GLY A 96 9.93 2.56 1.31
CA GLY A 96 8.55 2.45 0.82
C GLY A 96 8.40 1.33 -0.23
N ALA A 97 9.35 1.21 -1.15
CA ALA A 97 9.30 0.24 -2.23
C ALA A 97 9.42 -1.21 -1.75
N TYR A 98 10.41 -1.55 -0.90
CA TYR A 98 10.55 -2.92 -0.43
C TYR A 98 9.42 -3.32 0.54
N GLU A 99 8.91 -2.41 1.38
CA GLU A 99 7.83 -2.72 2.34
C GLU A 99 6.53 -3.04 1.59
N GLN A 100 6.18 -2.22 0.61
CA GLN A 100 5.00 -2.46 -0.23
C GLN A 100 5.14 -3.79 -0.99
N ALA A 101 6.30 -4.08 -1.56
CA ALA A 101 6.50 -5.32 -2.30
C ALA A 101 6.38 -6.57 -1.42
N VAL A 102 6.88 -6.53 -0.18
CA VAL A 102 6.67 -7.63 0.78
C VAL A 102 5.19 -7.80 1.07
N GLN A 103 4.48 -6.71 1.43
CA GLN A 103 3.05 -6.75 1.75
C GLN A 103 2.22 -7.28 0.57
N TYR A 104 2.49 -6.78 -0.64
CA TYR A 104 1.71 -7.11 -1.82
C TYR A 104 1.95 -8.54 -2.30
N GLY A 105 3.11 -9.13 -2.01
CA GLY A 105 3.39 -10.52 -2.38
C GLY A 105 2.51 -11.55 -1.67
N PHE A 106 1.91 -11.23 -0.51
CA PHE A 106 0.99 -12.12 0.18
C PHE A 106 -0.22 -12.46 -0.70
N PHE A 107 -0.93 -11.44 -1.20
CA PHE A 107 -2.13 -11.61 -2.03
C PHE A 107 -1.87 -11.51 -3.54
N ALA A 108 -0.63 -11.80 -3.97
CA ALA A 108 -0.26 -11.86 -5.38
C ALA A 108 -0.36 -13.28 -5.93
N THR A 109 -0.40 -13.40 -7.26
CA THR A 109 -0.17 -14.67 -7.96
C THR A 109 1.22 -15.21 -7.63
N ASP A 110 1.43 -16.53 -7.76
CA ASP A 110 2.73 -17.14 -7.46
C ASP A 110 3.85 -16.55 -8.35
N ARG A 111 3.53 -16.25 -9.62
CA ARG A 111 4.43 -15.57 -10.56
C ARG A 111 4.81 -14.17 -10.07
N ASP A 112 3.83 -13.36 -9.70
CA ASP A 112 4.06 -11.98 -9.28
C ASP A 112 4.75 -11.91 -7.93
N ARG A 113 4.36 -12.80 -7.00
CA ARG A 113 4.97 -12.95 -5.67
C ARG A 113 6.48 -13.18 -5.78
N ALA A 114 6.91 -14.07 -6.67
CA ALA A 114 8.33 -14.31 -6.91
C ALA A 114 9.06 -13.02 -7.34
N GLY A 115 8.48 -12.25 -8.26
CA GLY A 115 9.05 -10.97 -8.71
C GLY A 115 9.11 -9.91 -7.61
N LEU A 116 8.03 -9.76 -6.84
CA LEU A 116 7.91 -8.80 -5.74
C LEU A 116 8.89 -9.12 -4.60
N TRP A 117 8.91 -10.37 -4.13
CA TRP A 117 9.77 -10.78 -3.03
C TRP A 117 11.24 -10.82 -3.41
N ALA A 118 11.60 -11.29 -4.61
CA ALA A 118 12.98 -11.20 -5.09
C ALA A 118 13.42 -9.74 -5.27
N GLY A 119 12.53 -8.85 -5.75
CA GLY A 119 12.77 -7.41 -5.82
C GLY A 119 13.01 -6.78 -4.45
N ALA A 120 12.13 -7.04 -3.48
CA ALA A 120 12.27 -6.57 -2.11
C ALA A 120 13.57 -7.08 -1.48
N HIS A 121 13.89 -8.36 -1.63
CA HIS A 121 15.13 -8.95 -1.10
C HIS A 121 16.39 -8.24 -1.63
N ARG A 122 16.44 -7.92 -2.93
CA ARG A 122 17.54 -7.16 -3.52
C ARG A 122 17.66 -5.76 -2.93
N LEU A 123 16.54 -5.04 -2.77
CA LEU A 123 16.54 -3.71 -2.16
C LEU A 123 17.02 -3.75 -0.70
N LEU A 124 16.60 -4.76 0.07
CA LEU A 124 17.05 -4.96 1.45
C LEU A 124 18.56 -5.24 1.51
N CYS A 125 19.09 -6.09 0.62
CA CYS A 125 20.54 -6.32 0.50
C CYS A 125 21.30 -5.03 0.11
N MET A 126 20.74 -4.24 -0.81
CA MET A 126 21.34 -2.98 -1.25
C MET A 126 21.42 -1.97 -0.10
N VAL A 127 20.37 -1.83 0.72
CA VAL A 127 20.39 -0.97 1.91
C VAL A 127 21.46 -1.44 2.90
N GLU A 128 21.66 -2.75 3.10
CA GLU A 128 22.72 -3.25 3.97
C GLU A 128 24.14 -3.00 3.43
N ALA A 129 24.32 -3.03 2.12
CA ALA A 129 25.64 -3.01 1.48
C ALA A 129 26.10 -1.63 0.99
N ASP A 130 25.19 -0.74 0.59
CA ASP A 130 25.50 0.53 -0.05
C ASP A 130 25.09 1.72 0.81
N ALA A 131 26.09 2.48 1.27
CA ALA A 131 25.91 3.66 2.11
C ALA A 131 25.02 4.75 1.50
N ARG A 132 24.86 4.79 0.16
CA ARG A 132 23.98 5.74 -0.53
C ARG A 132 22.50 5.51 -0.25
N PHE A 133 22.15 4.29 0.14
CA PHE A 133 20.80 3.86 0.47
C PHE A 133 20.61 3.64 1.97
N GLN A 134 21.63 3.87 2.79
CA GLN A 134 21.54 3.72 4.23
C GLN A 134 20.90 4.95 4.88
N PRO A 135 20.14 4.77 5.96
CA PRO A 135 19.71 5.89 6.77
C PRO A 135 20.94 6.55 7.41
N ALA A 136 21.08 7.86 7.20
CA ALA A 136 22.21 8.63 7.68
C ALA A 136 21.74 9.76 8.61
N PRO A 137 22.48 10.07 9.69
CA PRO A 137 22.11 11.19 10.55
C PRO A 137 22.18 12.53 9.81
N ASP A 138 21.14 13.34 9.94
CA ASP A 138 21.10 14.68 9.32
C ASP A 138 20.45 15.68 10.27
N ARG A 139 21.13 16.81 10.47
CA ARG A 139 20.70 17.88 11.38
C ARG A 139 19.41 18.56 10.93
N ARG A 140 19.07 18.51 9.64
CA ARG A 140 17.85 19.08 9.06
C ARG A 140 16.60 18.32 9.49
N TYR A 141 16.74 17.04 9.86
CA TYR A 141 15.61 16.18 10.15
C TYR A 141 15.68 15.59 11.56
N VAL A 142 14.74 16.00 12.42
CA VAL A 142 14.70 15.64 13.85
C VAL A 142 14.64 14.13 14.10
N ALA A 143 14.04 13.37 13.17
CA ALA A 143 13.83 11.93 13.27
C ALA A 143 15.02 11.06 12.79
N TRP A 144 16.10 11.68 12.29
CA TRP A 144 17.30 10.97 11.81
C TRP A 144 18.47 11.18 12.76
N LYS A 145 18.30 10.79 14.03
CA LYS A 145 19.43 10.69 14.96
C LYS A 145 20.18 9.39 14.72
N LYS A 146 21.39 9.28 15.26
CA LYS A 146 22.22 8.07 15.15
C LYS A 146 21.49 6.81 15.63
N GLU A 147 20.76 6.92 16.73
CA GLU A 147 19.94 5.83 17.30
C GLU A 147 18.80 5.43 16.37
N ASP A 148 18.08 6.40 15.80
CA ASP A 148 16.99 6.15 14.86
C ASP A 148 17.49 5.48 13.56
N CYS A 149 18.64 5.92 13.05
CA CYS A 149 19.29 5.32 11.88
C CYS A 149 19.71 3.88 12.15
N ALA A 150 20.28 3.61 13.33
CA ALA A 150 20.65 2.25 13.73
C ALA A 150 19.42 1.33 13.86
N ASN A 151 18.35 1.83 14.49
CA ASN A 151 17.08 1.10 14.60
C ASN A 151 16.44 0.84 13.24
N ALA A 152 16.55 1.80 12.30
CA ALA A 152 16.07 1.64 10.94
C ALA A 152 16.83 0.54 10.19
N LEU A 153 18.16 0.49 10.30
CA LEU A 153 18.97 -0.58 9.73
C LEU A 153 18.69 -1.94 10.34
N GLU A 154 18.46 -2.01 11.65
CA GLU A 154 18.12 -3.28 12.30
C GLU A 154 16.79 -3.83 11.79
N ARG A 155 15.78 -2.96 11.61
CA ARG A 155 14.50 -3.34 11.01
C ARG A 155 14.64 -3.85 9.57
N VAL A 156 15.58 -3.31 8.80
CA VAL A 156 15.89 -3.81 7.45
C VAL A 156 16.41 -5.25 7.53
N ARG A 157 17.32 -5.54 8.45
CA ARG A 157 17.86 -6.90 8.68
C ARG A 157 16.78 -7.87 9.13
N GLU A 158 15.93 -7.45 10.08
CA GLU A 158 14.78 -8.24 10.56
C GLU A 158 13.83 -8.57 9.41
N LEU A 159 13.47 -7.58 8.58
CA LEU A 159 12.58 -7.79 7.45
C LEU A 159 13.20 -8.69 6.38
N LYS A 160 14.51 -8.57 6.13
CA LYS A 160 15.25 -9.46 5.22
C LYS A 160 15.25 -10.91 5.71
N ALA A 161 15.54 -11.13 6.98
CA ALA A 161 15.49 -12.47 7.58
C ALA A 161 14.07 -13.06 7.53
N PHE A 162 13.07 -12.24 7.85
CA PHE A 162 11.66 -12.62 7.76
C PHE A 162 11.26 -13.01 6.32
N LEU A 163 11.63 -12.21 5.32
CA LEU A 163 11.37 -12.52 3.91
C LEU A 163 12.06 -13.82 3.47
N GLY A 164 13.27 -14.08 3.97
CA GLY A 164 13.97 -15.34 3.79
C GLY A 164 13.18 -16.56 4.27
N ARG A 165 12.54 -16.45 5.44
CA ARG A 165 11.66 -17.50 5.98
C ARG A 165 10.42 -17.69 5.11
N LEU A 166 9.74 -16.60 4.74
CA LEU A 166 8.57 -16.65 3.87
C LEU A 166 8.86 -17.38 2.54
N ALA A 167 10.00 -17.09 1.93
CA ALA A 167 10.40 -17.70 0.66
C ALA A 167 10.67 -19.22 0.76
N GLN A 168 10.96 -19.73 1.96
CA GLN A 168 11.09 -21.16 2.23
C GLN A 168 9.73 -21.84 2.52
N GLY A 169 8.64 -21.08 2.58
CA GLY A 169 7.31 -21.54 2.96
C GLY A 169 7.07 -21.50 4.48
N ASP A 170 7.95 -20.88 5.25
CA ASP A 170 7.78 -20.71 6.70
C ASP A 170 7.06 -19.40 7.01
N PHE A 171 5.76 -19.52 7.31
CA PHE A 171 4.88 -18.40 7.66
C PHE A 171 4.71 -18.35 9.18
N PRO A 172 5.38 -17.44 9.89
CA PRO A 172 5.26 -17.36 11.33
C PRO A 172 3.86 -16.90 11.74
N VAL A 173 3.46 -17.26 12.96
CA VAL A 173 2.18 -16.86 13.55
C VAL A 173 2.12 -15.35 13.81
N GLU A 174 3.26 -14.76 14.17
CA GLU A 174 3.38 -13.33 14.44
C GLU A 174 4.13 -12.62 13.31
N LEU A 175 3.56 -11.49 12.87
CA LEU A 175 4.16 -10.65 11.84
C LEU A 175 4.90 -9.48 12.47
N PRO A 176 5.99 -8.99 11.84
CA PRO A 176 6.57 -7.70 12.16
C PRO A 176 5.48 -6.60 12.19
N PRO A 177 5.50 -5.65 13.15
CA PRO A 177 4.43 -4.65 13.32
C PRO A 177 4.11 -3.83 12.05
N ARG A 178 5.09 -3.65 11.17
CA ARG A 178 4.95 -2.91 9.89
C ARG A 178 4.16 -3.67 8.82
N LEU A 179 3.91 -4.96 9.03
CA LEU A 179 3.16 -5.82 8.12
C LEU A 179 1.72 -6.06 8.63
N PHE A 180 1.18 -5.16 9.44
CA PHE A 180 -0.19 -5.29 9.98
C PHE A 180 -1.25 -5.55 8.91
N GLY A 181 -1.10 -4.94 7.72
CA GLY A 181 -2.04 -5.10 6.61
C GLY A 181 -2.15 -6.52 6.05
N VAL A 182 -1.20 -7.41 6.34
CA VAL A 182 -1.21 -8.82 5.87
C VAL A 182 -1.49 -9.83 6.98
N SER A 183 -1.79 -9.38 8.21
CA SER A 183 -2.22 -10.25 9.31
C SER A 183 -3.44 -11.10 8.94
N ALA A 184 -4.36 -10.52 8.18
CA ALA A 184 -5.52 -11.22 7.63
C ALA A 184 -5.11 -12.44 6.78
N TYR A 185 -4.00 -12.37 6.04
CA TYR A 185 -3.53 -13.50 5.21
C TYR A 185 -3.25 -14.75 6.06
N LEU A 186 -2.62 -14.59 7.23
CA LEU A 186 -2.27 -15.70 8.09
C LEU A 186 -3.49 -16.35 8.76
N ALA A 187 -4.56 -15.57 8.97
CA ALA A 187 -5.83 -16.08 9.47
C ALA A 187 -6.62 -16.89 8.43
N LEU A 188 -6.30 -16.76 7.15
CA LEU A 188 -6.97 -17.49 6.08
C LEU A 188 -6.49 -18.96 6.01
N PRO A 189 -7.36 -19.88 5.56
CA PRO A 189 -7.00 -21.28 5.34
C PRO A 189 -5.77 -21.42 4.43
N ALA A 190 -4.88 -22.35 4.77
CA ALA A 190 -3.74 -22.67 3.93
C ALA A 190 -4.18 -23.20 2.56
N LYS A 191 -3.39 -22.91 1.51
CA LYS A 191 -3.60 -23.50 0.18
C LYS A 191 -3.49 -25.04 0.27
N PRO A 192 -4.34 -25.82 -0.43
CA PRO A 192 -4.28 -27.28 -0.40
C PRO A 192 -2.93 -27.89 -0.77
N GLY A 193 -2.13 -27.21 -1.60
CA GLY A 193 -0.78 -27.62 -2.02
C GLY A 193 0.37 -27.00 -1.20
N GLY A 194 0.07 -26.26 -0.13
CA GLY A 194 1.05 -25.45 0.59
C GLY A 194 1.39 -24.15 -0.12
N GLU A 195 2.29 -23.38 0.49
CA GLU A 195 2.79 -22.13 -0.09
C GLU A 195 3.99 -22.39 -1.01
N PRO A 196 4.10 -21.71 -2.15
CA PRO A 196 5.21 -21.89 -3.08
C PRO A 196 6.53 -21.47 -2.43
N ARG A 197 7.57 -22.28 -2.66
CA ARG A 197 8.94 -21.89 -2.38
C ARG A 197 9.44 -20.96 -3.48
N ILE A 198 10.12 -19.90 -3.08
CA ILE A 198 10.63 -18.87 -3.98
C ILE A 198 12.13 -18.76 -3.79
N GLU A 199 12.85 -18.75 -4.91
CA GLU A 199 14.28 -18.46 -4.90
C GLU A 199 14.50 -16.96 -4.78
N LEU A 200 14.88 -16.51 -3.59
CA LEU A 200 15.36 -15.15 -3.38
C LEU A 200 16.79 -15.10 -3.95
N GLY A 201 16.93 -14.68 -5.22
CA GLY A 201 18.23 -14.54 -5.85
C GLY A 201 19.22 -13.74 -4.99
N GLY A 202 20.51 -14.08 -5.12
CA GLY A 202 21.59 -13.36 -4.44
C GLY A 202 21.71 -11.92 -4.93
N TYR A 203 22.25 -11.05 -4.08
CA TYR A 203 22.72 -9.73 -4.47
C TYR A 203 24.23 -9.78 -4.66
N THR A 204 24.69 -9.63 -5.90
CA THR A 204 26.04 -9.11 -6.17
C THR A 204 25.89 -7.62 -6.45
N ALA A 205 26.81 -6.78 -5.96
CA ALA A 205 26.74 -5.33 -6.19
C ALA A 205 26.72 -4.95 -7.69
N GLU A 206 27.14 -5.86 -8.56
CA GLU A 206 27.12 -5.74 -10.02
C GLU A 206 25.73 -6.04 -10.64
N MET A 207 24.83 -6.73 -9.94
CA MET A 207 23.48 -7.08 -10.42
C MET A 207 22.41 -6.00 -10.21
N ALA A 208 22.76 -4.84 -9.65
CA ALA A 208 21.83 -3.72 -9.43
C ALA A 208 21.29 -3.07 -10.72
N LEU A 209 21.63 -3.59 -11.90
CA LEU A 209 21.28 -3.01 -13.19
C LEU A 209 20.47 -3.94 -14.12
N ASP A 210 20.42 -5.25 -13.88
CA ASP A 210 19.78 -6.20 -14.81
C ASP A 210 18.56 -6.88 -14.18
N LEU A 211 17.42 -6.19 -14.28
CA LEU A 211 16.11 -6.84 -14.19
C LEU A 211 15.58 -7.11 -15.60
N PRO A 212 15.01 -8.30 -15.87
CA PRO A 212 14.41 -8.59 -17.16
C PRO A 212 13.36 -7.52 -17.47
N THR A 213 13.56 -6.85 -18.60
CA THR A 213 12.68 -5.81 -19.12
C THR A 213 11.36 -6.48 -19.49
N ALA A 214 10.24 -6.03 -18.91
CA ALA A 214 8.93 -6.43 -19.39
C ALA A 214 8.74 -5.85 -20.79
N ALA A 215 8.17 -6.64 -21.71
CA ALA A 215 7.87 -6.19 -23.06
C ALA A 215 7.04 -4.89 -23.02
N PRO A 216 7.28 -3.95 -23.94
CA PRO A 216 6.62 -2.65 -23.92
C PRO A 216 5.10 -2.82 -24.03
N VAL A 217 4.39 -2.42 -22.97
CA VAL A 217 2.93 -2.32 -22.97
C VAL A 217 2.55 -1.19 -23.92
N GLN A 218 1.89 -1.54 -25.03
CA GLN A 218 1.30 -0.55 -25.93
C GLN A 218 0.20 0.19 -25.16
N ARG A 219 0.55 1.36 -24.62
CA ARG A 219 -0.43 2.32 -24.11
C ARG A 219 -1.26 2.81 -25.29
N THR A 220 -2.42 2.22 -25.50
CA THR A 220 -3.44 2.76 -26.40
C THR A 220 -3.81 4.14 -25.87
N LYS A 221 -3.40 5.19 -26.59
CA LYS A 221 -3.77 6.57 -26.29
C LYS A 221 -5.29 6.67 -26.35
N ARG A 222 -5.96 6.70 -25.19
CA ARG A 222 -7.36 7.14 -25.12
C ARG A 222 -7.39 8.60 -25.57
N ARG A 223 -8.00 8.84 -26.74
CA ARG A 223 -8.42 10.16 -27.21
C ARG A 223 -9.23 10.83 -26.08
N ALA A 224 -8.84 12.05 -25.70
CA ALA A 224 -9.67 12.89 -24.85
C ALA A 224 -11.00 13.14 -25.58
N ALA A 225 -12.09 12.61 -25.02
CA ALA A 225 -13.43 13.05 -25.39
C ALA A 225 -13.69 14.38 -24.68
N GLU A 226 -14.21 15.34 -25.43
CA GLU A 226 -14.59 16.67 -24.95
C GLU A 226 -15.62 16.59 -23.80
N PRO A 227 -15.61 17.55 -22.86
CA PRO A 227 -16.54 17.56 -21.73
C PRO A 227 -17.95 17.92 -22.19
N SER A 228 -18.88 16.99 -22.01
CA SER A 228 -20.33 17.24 -22.06
C SER A 228 -20.77 18.02 -20.80
N PRO A 229 -21.69 19.00 -20.89
CA PRO A 229 -22.12 19.79 -19.73
C PRO A 229 -22.89 18.91 -18.74
N ALA A 230 -22.39 18.88 -17.49
CA ALA A 230 -22.96 18.12 -16.39
C ALA A 230 -24.28 18.75 -15.88
N SER A 231 -25.32 17.92 -15.75
CA SER A 231 -26.46 18.18 -14.86
C SER A 231 -26.00 18.04 -13.39
N PRO A 232 -26.44 18.93 -12.48
CA PRO A 232 -25.92 18.98 -11.12
C PRO A 232 -26.76 18.09 -10.20
N GLU A 233 -26.39 16.83 -10.02
CA GLU A 233 -26.84 16.02 -8.88
C GLU A 233 -25.83 14.89 -8.66
N VAL A 234 -25.49 14.66 -7.38
CA VAL A 234 -24.45 13.74 -6.85
C VAL A 234 -23.03 14.35 -6.77
N GLN A 235 -22.87 15.39 -5.94
CA GLN A 235 -21.61 15.67 -5.24
C GLN A 235 -21.59 14.88 -3.92
N LEU A 236 -20.86 13.77 -3.89
CA LEU A 236 -20.46 13.13 -2.64
C LEU A 236 -19.34 13.95 -2.01
N GLY A 237 -19.72 14.74 -1.00
CA GLY A 237 -18.82 15.56 -0.21
C GLY A 237 -17.94 14.73 0.72
N LEU A 238 -16.64 15.00 0.68
CA LEU A 238 -15.70 14.73 1.76
C LEU A 238 -14.82 15.97 1.93
N PHE A 239 -14.76 16.47 3.17
CA PHE A 239 -13.95 17.57 3.71
C PHE A 239 -14.44 19.01 3.48
N GLY A 240 -15.42 19.42 4.29
CA GLY A 240 -15.59 20.82 4.70
C GLY A 240 -15.66 20.89 6.23
N SER A 241 -14.55 21.24 6.89
CA SER A 241 -14.52 21.49 8.33
C SER A 241 -15.49 22.63 8.69
N PRO A 242 -16.21 22.59 9.83
CA PRO A 242 -17.00 23.73 10.27
C PRO A 242 -16.08 24.86 10.72
N SER A 243 -16.00 25.91 9.90
CA SER A 243 -15.51 27.22 10.33
C SER A 243 -16.46 27.76 11.40
N VAL A 244 -15.94 27.94 12.61
CA VAL A 244 -16.63 28.63 13.70
C VAL A 244 -17.09 30.00 13.21
N ALA A 245 -18.39 30.25 13.36
CA ALA A 245 -19.02 31.51 13.02
C ALA A 245 -18.73 32.58 14.09
N THR A 246 -17.79 33.47 13.83
CA THR A 246 -17.79 34.81 14.44
C THR A 246 -18.59 35.75 13.54
N LYS A 247 -19.79 36.11 13.98
CA LYS A 247 -20.64 37.10 13.31
C LYS A 247 -20.08 38.53 13.60
N PRO A 248 -20.02 39.42 12.60
CA PRO A 248 -19.46 40.76 12.75
C PRO A 248 -20.55 41.82 12.95
N ALA A 249 -20.18 42.97 13.55
CA ALA A 249 -20.54 44.31 13.07
C ALA A 249 -19.85 45.40 13.92
N SER A 250 -18.91 46.11 13.29
CA SER A 250 -18.47 47.48 13.60
C SER A 250 -19.57 48.52 13.22
N PRO A 251 -19.40 49.86 13.34
CA PRO A 251 -18.33 50.67 13.95
C PRO A 251 -18.83 51.87 14.84
N ALA A 252 -17.83 52.58 15.36
CA ALA A 252 -17.79 54.05 15.58
C ALA A 252 -18.61 54.69 16.71
N GLY A 253 -17.86 55.16 17.71
CA GLY A 253 -17.84 56.61 17.96
C GLY A 253 -18.13 57.04 19.40
N VAL A 254 -17.30 57.98 19.87
CA VAL A 254 -17.55 58.96 20.94
C VAL A 254 -17.13 58.55 22.37
N ARG A 255 -15.89 58.96 22.72
CA ARG A 255 -15.41 59.36 24.08
C ARG A 255 -16.26 60.52 24.64
N PRO A 256 -16.11 61.03 25.90
CA PRO A 256 -15.41 60.56 27.11
C PRO A 256 -16.24 60.76 28.42
N ARG A 257 -15.62 60.48 29.59
CA ARG A 257 -15.72 61.14 30.94
C ARG A 257 -15.88 60.11 32.07
N LEU A 258 -14.87 59.97 32.93
CA LEU A 258 -14.68 60.66 34.23
C LEU A 258 -15.72 60.27 35.30
N GLY A 259 -15.23 59.73 36.42
CA GLY A 259 -15.93 59.83 37.71
C GLY A 259 -15.80 58.58 38.59
N ASN A 260 -14.99 58.72 39.65
CA ASN A 260 -15.18 58.31 41.05
C ASN A 260 -16.01 57.04 41.32
N PHE A 261 -15.50 56.04 42.02
CA PHE A 261 -15.09 56.06 43.44
C PHE A 261 -14.10 54.90 43.69
#